data_AF-A0A7R9PSL0-F1
#
_entry.id   AF-A0A7R9PSL0-F1
#
_cell.length_a   1.000
_cell.length_b   1.000
_cell.length_c   1.000
_cell.angle_alpha   90.00
_cell.angle_beta   90.00
_cell.angle_gamma   90.00
#
_symmetry.space_group_name_H-M   'P 1'
#
loop_
_entity.id
_entity.type
_entity.pdbx_description
1 polymer ?
#
loop_
_entity_poly.entity_id
_entity_poly.type
_entity_poly.pdbx_seq_one_letter_code
_entity_poly.pdbx_strand_id
1 'polypeptide(L)'
;MSDSEVRQNFDKECEDGINNQINLELYASYVYMSMAYYFHRDDVALLGVHKYFKKASDDEREHAQKLLEYQNKRGGRIFLTGIKAPDHNEWGTAEDAFTAALQLEKAVNEVNMIIFKM
;
A
#
# COMPACT_ATOMS: atom_id res chain seq x y z
N MET A 1 5.83 28.98 1.16
CA MET A 1 7.07 28.45 0.57
C MET A 1 6.92 28.59 -0.93
N SER A 2 7.96 29.03 -1.65
CA SER A 2 7.92 29.09 -3.11
C SER A 2 7.84 27.67 -3.69
N ASP A 3 7.19 27.52 -4.84
CA ASP A 3 7.13 26.24 -5.54
C ASP A 3 8.52 25.72 -5.90
N SER A 4 8.63 24.40 -6.00
CA SER A 4 9.87 23.73 -6.40
C SER A 4 10.25 24.14 -7.82
N GLU A 5 11.53 24.45 -8.08
CA GLU A 5 12.00 24.86 -9.42
C GLU A 5 11.75 23.82 -10.52
N VAL A 6 11.69 22.54 -10.13
CA VAL A 6 11.43 21.42 -11.03
C VAL A 6 9.94 21.13 -11.26
N ARG A 7 9.02 21.85 -10.59
CA ARG A 7 7.59 21.60 -10.69
C ARG A 7 7.05 22.15 -12.02
N GLN A 8 6.59 21.26 -12.88
CA GLN A 8 5.96 21.61 -14.15
C GLN A 8 4.72 20.74 -14.41
N ASN A 9 3.58 21.37 -14.71
CA ASN A 9 2.30 20.73 -14.99
C ASN A 9 1.95 19.62 -13.96
N PHE A 10 2.13 19.92 -12.68
CA PHE A 10 1.86 19.00 -11.59
C PHE A 10 0.89 19.67 -10.63
N ASP A 11 -0.39 19.37 -10.81
CA ASP A 11 -1.46 19.99 -10.03
C ASP A 11 -1.37 19.61 -8.56
N LYS A 12 -1.90 20.46 -7.68
CA LYS A 12 -1.91 20.21 -6.24
C LYS A 12 -2.78 18.99 -5.90
N GLU A 13 -3.88 18.79 -6.61
CA GLU A 13 -4.78 17.67 -6.42
C GLU A 13 -4.07 16.33 -6.75
N CYS A 14 -3.22 16.32 -7.79
CA CYS A 14 -2.39 15.16 -8.16
C CYS A 14 -1.32 14.86 -7.09
N GLU A 15 -0.66 15.89 -6.56
CA GLU A 15 0.31 15.74 -5.46
C GLU A 15 -0.34 15.14 -4.21
N ASP A 16 -1.52 15.63 -3.85
CA ASP A 16 -2.25 15.14 -2.68
C ASP A 16 -2.79 13.71 -2.92
N GLY A 17 -3.25 13.41 -4.14
CA GLY A 17 -3.62 12.06 -4.56
C GLY A 17 -2.46 11.06 -4.43
N ILE A 18 -1.25 11.43 -4.86
CA ILE A 18 -0.05 10.59 -4.70
C ILE A 18 0.31 10.37 -3.23
N ASN A 19 0.21 11.41 -2.38
CA ASN A 19 0.43 11.24 -0.93
C ASN A 19 -0.58 10.26 -0.31
N ASN A 20 -1.84 10.34 -0.72
CA ASN A 20 -2.87 9.40 -0.27
C ASN A 20 -2.58 7.96 -0.74
N GLN A 21 -2.16 7.79 -2.00
CA GLN A 21 -1.81 6.48 -2.53
C GLN A 21 -0.60 5.88 -1.81
N ILE A 22 0.44 6.66 -1.55
CA ILE A 22 1.61 6.22 -0.77
C ILE A 22 1.17 5.62 0.56
N ASN A 23 0.27 6.30 1.28
CA ASN A 23 -0.23 5.79 2.57
C ASN A 23 -1.08 4.52 2.39
N LEU A 24 -1.85 4.42 1.31
CA LEU A 24 -2.64 3.24 1.00
C LEU A 24 -1.77 2.02 0.68
N GLU A 25 -0.71 2.17 -0.12
CA GLU A 25 0.25 1.08 -0.41
C GLU A 25 0.99 0.64 0.86
N LEU A 26 1.37 1.59 1.73
CA LEU A 26 1.97 1.28 3.02
C LEU A 26 0.99 0.53 3.96
N TYR A 27 -0.29 0.91 3.94
CA TYR A 27 -1.33 0.19 4.67
C TYR A 27 -1.52 -1.22 4.12
N ALA A 28 -1.57 -1.39 2.79
CA ALA A 28 -1.68 -2.69 2.16
C ALA A 28 -0.48 -3.59 2.50
N SER A 29 0.74 -3.05 2.44
CA SER A 29 1.95 -3.73 2.90
C SER A 29 1.83 -4.19 4.36
N TYR A 30 1.25 -3.36 5.24
CA TYR A 30 1.07 -3.70 6.65
C TYR A 30 0.02 -4.81 6.87
N VAL A 31 -1.08 -4.77 6.13
CA VAL A 31 -2.11 -5.83 6.14
C VAL A 31 -1.52 -7.16 5.68
N TYR A 32 -0.79 -7.17 4.56
CA TYR A 32 -0.12 -8.37 4.07
C TYR A 32 0.94 -8.90 5.03
N MET A 33 1.64 -8.02 5.74
CA MET A 33 2.56 -8.43 6.79
C MET A 33 1.82 -9.15 7.92
N SER A 34 0.67 -8.63 8.36
CA SER A 34 -0.17 -9.29 9.36
C SER A 34 -0.62 -10.69 8.92
N MET A 35 -1.13 -10.81 7.69
CA MET A 35 -1.50 -12.11 7.10
C MET A 35 -0.31 -13.08 7.05
N ALA A 36 0.84 -12.61 6.58
CA ALA A 36 2.04 -13.43 6.43
C ALA A 36 2.46 -14.06 7.75
N TYR A 37 2.51 -13.28 8.83
CA TYR A 37 2.96 -13.78 10.13
C TYR A 37 1.88 -14.57 10.88
N TYR A 38 0.60 -14.36 10.59
CA TYR A 38 -0.46 -15.26 11.05
C TYR A 38 -0.27 -16.69 10.51
N PHE A 39 -0.06 -16.85 9.19
CA PHE A 39 0.16 -18.17 8.59
C PHE A 39 1.53 -18.79 8.93
N HIS A 40 2.43 -18.03 9.57
CA HIS A 40 3.72 -18.50 10.07
C HIS A 40 3.67 -19.01 11.52
N ARG A 41 2.55 -18.84 12.23
CA ARG A 41 2.40 -19.38 13.59
C ARG A 41 2.52 -20.90 13.59
N ASP A 42 2.98 -21.46 14.70
CA ASP A 42 3.13 -22.90 14.89
C ASP A 42 1.79 -23.66 14.86
N ASP A 43 0.70 -23.01 15.26
CA ASP A 43 -0.65 -23.56 15.28
C ASP A 43 -1.43 -23.42 13.95
N VAL A 44 -0.89 -22.68 12.97
CA VAL A 44 -1.44 -22.55 11.61
C VAL A 44 -0.54 -23.24 10.57
N ALA A 45 0.76 -22.97 10.64
CA ALA A 45 1.84 -23.64 9.90
C ALA A 45 1.69 -23.75 8.36
N LEU A 46 1.00 -22.81 7.72
CA LEU A 46 0.84 -22.77 6.26
C LEU A 46 1.97 -21.98 5.58
N LEU A 47 3.17 -22.56 5.54
CA LEU A 47 4.38 -21.89 5.05
C LEU A 47 4.31 -21.38 3.60
N GLY A 48 3.55 -22.04 2.73
CA GLY A 48 3.33 -21.58 1.35
C GLY A 48 2.55 -20.26 1.31
N VAL A 49 1.51 -20.16 2.13
CA VAL A 49 0.66 -18.96 2.25
C VAL A 49 1.43 -17.83 2.93
N HIS A 50 2.22 -18.14 3.98
CA HIS A 50 3.16 -17.19 4.58
C HIS A 50 4.10 -16.57 3.54
N LYS A 51 4.78 -17.40 2.72
CA LYS A 51 5.71 -16.90 1.70
C LYS A 51 5.03 -16.00 0.67
N TYR A 52 3.80 -16.35 0.28
CA TYR A 52 3.00 -15.55 -0.64
C TYR A 52 2.71 -14.15 -0.08
N PHE A 53 2.09 -14.07 1.11
CA PHE A 53 1.74 -12.77 1.70
C PHE A 53 2.96 -11.98 2.15
N LYS A 54 4.06 -12.64 2.55
CA LYS A 54 5.31 -11.95 2.82
C LYS A 54 5.82 -11.26 1.57
N LYS A 55 5.81 -11.95 0.42
CA LYS A 55 6.20 -11.35 -0.86
C LYS A 55 5.27 -10.19 -1.23
N ALA A 56 3.95 -10.37 -1.12
CA ALA A 56 2.98 -9.30 -1.38
C ALA A 56 3.24 -8.06 -0.51
N SER A 57 3.52 -8.24 0.78
CA SER A 57 3.88 -7.14 1.69
C SER A 57 5.15 -6.40 1.23
N ASP A 58 6.16 -7.14 0.77
CA ASP A 58 7.41 -6.56 0.28
C ASP A 58 7.18 -5.81 -1.05
N ASP A 59 6.37 -6.37 -1.97
CA ASP A 59 6.02 -5.77 -3.26
C ASP A 59 5.21 -4.46 -3.08
N GLU A 60 4.22 -4.42 -2.18
CA GLU A 60 3.46 -3.17 -1.91
C GLU A 60 4.31 -2.08 -1.27
N ARG A 61 5.30 -2.45 -0.45
CA ARG A 61 6.25 -1.49 0.08
C ARG A 61 7.13 -0.90 -1.03
N GLU A 62 7.48 -1.70 -2.04
CA GLU A 62 8.20 -1.22 -3.23
C GLU A 62 7.31 -0.28 -4.06
N HIS A 63 6.02 -0.56 -4.19
CA HIS A 63 5.06 0.35 -4.85
C HIS A 63 5.02 1.72 -4.16
N ALA A 64 4.90 1.76 -2.83
CA ALA A 64 4.96 2.99 -2.06
C ALA A 64 6.26 3.78 -2.30
N GLN A 65 7.40 3.09 -2.35
CA GLN A 65 8.72 3.70 -2.60
C GLN A 65 8.81 4.32 -3.99
N LYS A 66 8.30 3.64 -5.02
CA LYS A 66 8.25 4.20 -6.38
C LYS A 66 7.42 5.48 -6.45
N LEU A 67 6.30 5.54 -5.72
CA LEU A 67 5.47 6.75 -5.64
C LEU A 67 6.17 7.88 -4.88
N LEU A 68 6.88 7.58 -3.79
CA LEU A 68 7.72 8.55 -3.07
C LEU A 68 8.79 9.17 -3.98
N GLU A 69 9.49 8.35 -4.75
CA GLU A 69 10.47 8.82 -5.74
C GLU A 69 9.81 9.68 -6.81
N TYR A 70 8.64 9.26 -7.32
CA TYR A 70 7.90 10.00 -8.34
C TYR A 70 7.41 11.36 -7.83
N GLN A 71 6.89 11.44 -6.60
CA GLN A 71 6.46 12.68 -5.95
C GLN A 71 7.61 13.71 -5.92
N ASN A 72 8.79 13.29 -5.47
CA ASN A 72 9.97 14.14 -5.44
C ASN A 72 10.43 14.53 -6.85
N LYS A 73 10.40 13.59 -7.80
CA LYS A 73 10.76 13.83 -9.21
C LYS A 73 9.90 14.92 -9.86
N ARG A 74 8.62 15.00 -9.51
CA ARG A 74 7.68 16.02 -10.02
C ARG A 74 7.73 17.35 -9.26
N GLY A 75 8.57 17.46 -8.23
CA GLY A 75 8.68 18.64 -7.38
C GLY A 75 7.57 18.77 -6.33
N GLY A 76 6.82 17.69 -6.07
CA GLY A 76 5.85 17.62 -4.97
C GLY A 76 6.53 17.55 -3.60
N ARG A 77 5.72 17.53 -2.54
CA ARG A 77 6.16 17.33 -1.16
C ARG A 77 5.48 16.10 -0.59
N ILE A 78 6.30 15.24 0.01
CA ILE A 78 5.86 14.03 0.68
C ILE A 78 5.31 14.40 2.05
N PHE A 79 4.07 14.00 2.33
CA PHE A 79 3.46 14.10 3.64
C PHE A 79 3.04 12.71 4.12
N LEU A 80 3.93 12.05 4.86
CA LEU A 80 3.61 10.75 5.46
C LEU A 80 2.64 10.94 6.63
N THR A 81 1.63 10.09 6.69
CA THR A 81 0.63 10.06 7.76
C THR A 81 0.74 8.76 8.55
N GLY A 82 -0.06 8.62 9.61
CA GLY A 82 -0.10 7.39 10.38
C GLY A 82 -0.66 6.24 9.54
N ILE A 83 0.07 5.12 9.51
CA ILE A 83 -0.41 3.88 8.91
C ILE A 83 -1.37 3.24 9.91
N LYS A 84 -2.64 3.09 9.53
CA LYS A 84 -3.65 2.44 10.37
C LYS A 84 -3.25 0.99 10.63
N ALA A 85 -3.50 0.50 11.84
CA ALA A 85 -3.38 -0.94 12.10
C ALA A 85 -4.38 -1.73 11.23
N PRO A 86 -4.03 -2.95 10.78
CA PRO A 86 -4.97 -3.84 10.11
C PRO A 86 -6.20 -4.07 10.98
N ASP A 87 -7.38 -4.18 10.36
CA ASP A 87 -8.65 -4.38 11.08
C ASP A 87 -8.75 -5.77 11.75
N HIS A 88 -7.89 -6.71 11.35
CA HIS A 88 -7.87 -8.09 11.84
C HIS A 88 -6.44 -8.54 12.19
N ASN A 89 -6.35 -9.30 13.30
CA ASN A 89 -5.13 -10.00 13.71
C ASN A 89 -5.23 -11.52 13.50
N GLU A 90 -6.46 -12.02 13.35
CA GLU A 90 -6.78 -13.43 13.11
C GLU A 90 -7.40 -13.52 11.71
N TRP A 91 -6.79 -14.33 10.83
CA TRP A 91 -7.17 -14.37 9.41
C TRP A 91 -7.92 -15.64 9.00
N GLY A 92 -8.25 -16.50 9.97
CA GLY A 92 -9.06 -17.70 9.73
C GLY A 92 -8.36 -18.69 8.81
N THR A 93 -9.08 -19.11 7.76
CA THR A 93 -8.54 -20.02 6.75
C THR A 93 -7.77 -19.27 5.67
N ALA A 94 -7.04 -20.02 4.83
CA ALA A 94 -6.41 -19.43 3.65
C ALA A 94 -7.45 -18.78 2.71
N GLU A 95 -8.63 -19.38 2.54
CA GLU A 95 -9.71 -18.84 1.70
C GLU A 95 -10.21 -17.48 2.22
N ASP A 96 -10.35 -17.34 3.54
CA ASP A 96 -10.76 -16.08 4.17
C ASP A 96 -9.71 -14.99 3.92
N ALA A 97 -8.43 -15.31 4.11
CA ALA A 97 -7.33 -14.39 3.89
C ALA A 97 -7.19 -13.97 2.42
N PHE A 98 -7.30 -14.91 1.47
CA PHE A 98 -7.28 -14.58 0.04
C PHE A 98 -8.50 -13.75 -0.38
N THR A 99 -9.67 -13.99 0.22
CA THR A 99 -10.86 -13.17 0.00
C THR A 99 -10.64 -11.75 0.49
N ALA A 100 -10.08 -11.58 1.70
CA ALA A 100 -9.75 -10.26 2.24
C ALA A 100 -8.68 -9.54 1.39
N ALA A 101 -7.65 -10.26 0.96
CA ALA A 101 -6.63 -9.74 0.03
C ALA A 101 -7.25 -9.24 -1.27
N LEU A 102 -8.15 -10.01 -1.89
CA LEU A 102 -8.84 -9.60 -3.12
C LEU A 102 -9.66 -8.32 -2.94
N GLN A 103 -10.31 -8.12 -1.79
CA GLN A 103 -11.04 -6.89 -1.51
C GLN A 103 -10.10 -5.69 -1.32
N LEU A 104 -8.98 -5.90 -0.63
CA LEU A 104 -7.94 -4.90 -0.47
C LEU A 104 -7.38 -4.45 -1.83
N GLU A 105 -7.02 -5.39 -2.71
CA GLU A 105 -6.53 -5.10 -4.06
C GLU A 105 -7.53 -4.30 -4.90
N LYS A 106 -8.83 -4.63 -4.81
CA LYS A 106 -9.88 -3.86 -5.49
C LYS A 106 -9.93 -2.42 -4.98
N ALA A 107 -9.86 -2.21 -3.67
CA ALA A 107 -9.86 -0.89 -3.08
C ALA A 107 -8.62 -0.07 -3.49
N VAL A 108 -7.43 -0.69 -3.49
CA VAL A 108 -6.18 -0.06 -3.97
C VAL A 108 -6.31 0.34 -5.44
N ASN A 109 -6.83 -0.56 -6.28
CA ASN A 109 -7.00 -0.31 -7.71
C ASN A 109 -8.02 0.81 -8.02
N GLU A 110 -9.10 0.91 -7.24
CA GLU A 110 -10.08 2.00 -7.39
C GLU A 110 -9.46 3.37 -7.16
N VAL A 111 -8.58 3.51 -6.14
CA VAL A 111 -7.89 4.79 -5.88
C VAL A 111 -6.85 5.09 -6.97
N ASN A 112 -6.11 4.08 -7.43
CA ASN A 112 -5.20 4.24 -8.57
C ASN A 112 -5.92 4.77 -9.82
N MET A 113 -7.10 4.25 -10.13
CA MET A 113 -7.91 4.69 -11.27
C MET A 113 -8.40 6.14 -11.15
N ILE A 114 -8.56 6.66 -9.92
CA ILE A 114 -8.89 8.07 -9.69
C ILE A 114 -7.67 8.93 -10.03
N ILE A 115 -6.48 8.56 -9.56
CA ILE A 115 -5.24 9.30 -9.81
C ILE A 115 -4.91 9.34 -11.31
N PHE A 116 -5.14 8.25 -12.06
CA PHE A 116 -4.91 8.22 -13.51
C PHE A 116 -5.84 9.14 -14.32
N LYS A 117 -6.98 9.55 -13.76
CA LYS A 117 -7.95 10.42 -14.45
C LYS A 117 -7.73 11.90 -14.19
N MET A 118 -6.84 12.24 -13.25
CA MET A 118 -6.46 13.60 -12.88
C MET A 118 -5.26 14.06 -13.71
#